data_AF-A0A4V0HXH6-F1
#
_entry.id   AF-A0A4V0HXH6-F1
#
_cell.length_a   1.000
_cell.length_b   1.000
_cell.length_c   1.000
_cell.angle_alpha   90.00
_cell.angle_beta   90.00
_cell.angle_gamma   90.00
#
_symmetry.space_group_name_H-M   'P 1'
#
loop_
_entity.id
_entity.type
_entity.pdbx_description
1 polymer ?
#
loop_
_entity_poly.entity_id
_entity_poly.type
_entity_poly.pdbx_seq_one_letter_code
_entity_poly.pdbx_strand_id
1 'polypeptide(L)'
;MTRTLTSKPPSRFKLAERILELSFAQTWDEAKREWELDHIYFADPWSPGTCLCGHSPIVEQCELFNSLTGETVTVGNHCVARFLDLRSEGLFRAIRRVAADHERRLSVAAAEFAWKKGWLTEWDRIFCVSLHRGRKRTRSLSPRQAEIMVRINKTILRHVGHS
;
A
#
# COMPACT_ATOMS: atom_id res chain seq x y z
N MET A 1 -36.30 16.24 -6.58
CA MET A 1 -35.30 15.97 -7.63
C MET A 1 -34.98 14.49 -7.59
N THR A 2 -35.42 13.79 -8.62
CA THR A 2 -35.52 12.32 -8.66
C THR A 2 -34.13 11.73 -8.87
N ARG A 3 -33.61 11.03 -7.85
CA ARG A 3 -32.29 10.37 -7.87
C ARG A 3 -32.34 9.19 -8.82
N THR A 4 -31.65 9.28 -9.95
CA THR A 4 -31.49 8.19 -10.90
C THR A 4 -30.29 7.34 -10.48
N LEU A 5 -30.55 6.05 -10.23
CA LEU A 5 -29.57 5.02 -9.89
C LEU A 5 -28.85 4.55 -11.16
N THR A 6 -27.53 4.35 -11.08
CA THR A 6 -26.70 3.25 -11.67
C THR A 6 -25.24 3.71 -11.64
N SER A 7 -24.24 3.01 -11.08
CA SER A 7 -23.96 1.58 -11.03
C SER A 7 -23.79 1.04 -9.59
N LYS A 8 -24.52 -0.05 -9.29
CA LYS A 8 -24.36 -0.81 -8.04
C LYS A 8 -23.05 -1.62 -8.14
N PRO A 9 -22.19 -1.65 -7.10
CA PRO A 9 -21.02 -2.52 -7.12
C PRO A 9 -21.47 -3.99 -7.24
N PRO A 10 -20.66 -4.88 -7.84
CA PRO A 10 -20.99 -6.30 -7.91
C PRO A 10 -21.23 -6.83 -6.49
N SER A 11 -22.41 -7.44 -6.26
CA SER A 11 -22.96 -7.83 -4.95
C SER A 11 -22.17 -8.87 -4.15
N ARG A 12 -20.95 -9.22 -4.60
CA ARG A 12 -20.05 -10.18 -3.96
C ARG A 12 -18.97 -9.54 -3.09
N PHE A 13 -18.90 -8.20 -3.01
CA PHE A 13 -17.88 -7.53 -2.20
C PHE A 13 -18.52 -6.71 -1.08
N LYS A 14 -18.61 -7.30 0.12
CA LYS A 14 -18.93 -6.59 1.36
C LYS A 14 -18.10 -5.30 1.52
N LEU A 15 -16.85 -5.32 1.04
CA LEU A 15 -15.99 -4.13 1.00
C LEU A 15 -16.63 -2.96 0.24
N ALA A 16 -17.17 -3.21 -0.95
CA ALA A 16 -17.68 -2.14 -1.80
C ALA A 16 -18.94 -1.49 -1.22
N GLU A 17 -19.80 -2.29 -0.59
CA GLU A 17 -20.98 -1.81 0.14
C GLU A 17 -20.56 -0.91 1.32
N ARG A 18 -19.62 -1.37 2.15
CA ARG A 18 -19.13 -0.59 3.30
C ARG A 18 -18.41 0.68 2.89
N ILE A 19 -17.61 0.63 1.83
CA ILE A 19 -16.94 1.82 1.31
C ILE A 19 -17.97 2.84 0.82
N LEU A 20 -19.01 2.43 0.09
CA LEU A 20 -20.07 3.34 -0.36
C LEU A 20 -20.85 3.93 0.82
N GLU A 21 -21.12 3.16 1.87
CA GLU A 21 -21.76 3.65 3.10
C GLU A 21 -20.97 4.80 3.76
N LEU A 22 -19.65 4.80 3.61
CA LEU A 22 -18.72 5.77 4.20
C LEU A 22 -18.23 6.83 3.19
N SER A 23 -18.74 6.80 1.96
CA SER A 23 -18.39 7.72 0.88
C SER A 23 -19.46 8.80 0.72
N PHE A 24 -19.07 9.94 0.15
CA PHE A 24 -20.05 10.93 -0.31
C PHE A 24 -20.72 10.48 -1.62
N ALA A 25 -19.95 9.81 -2.49
CA ALA A 25 -20.39 9.26 -3.76
C ALA A 25 -21.50 8.21 -3.61
N GLN A 26 -22.37 8.16 -4.61
CA GLN A 26 -23.47 7.19 -4.69
C GLN A 26 -23.18 6.04 -5.67
N THR A 27 -22.07 6.13 -6.41
CA THR A 27 -21.63 5.13 -7.35
C THR A 27 -20.25 4.61 -6.99
N TRP A 28 -20.01 3.34 -7.32
CA TRP A 28 -18.73 2.70 -7.01
C TRP A 28 -17.53 3.37 -7.66
N ASP A 29 -17.68 3.80 -8.91
CA ASP A 29 -16.58 4.39 -9.67
C ASP A 29 -16.19 5.78 -9.17
N GLU A 30 -17.14 6.53 -8.64
CA GLU A 30 -16.88 7.80 -7.97
C GLU A 30 -16.28 7.59 -6.58
N ALA A 31 -16.86 6.68 -5.79
CA ALA A 31 -16.37 6.40 -4.44
C ALA A 31 -14.87 6.08 -4.42
N LYS A 32 -14.38 5.22 -5.32
CA LYS A 32 -12.95 4.90 -5.43
C LYS A 32 -12.02 6.11 -5.52
N ARG A 33 -12.49 7.25 -6.05
CA ARG A 33 -11.68 8.46 -6.20
C ARG A 33 -11.58 9.29 -4.92
N GLU A 34 -12.46 9.04 -3.95
CA GLU A 34 -12.46 9.71 -2.65
C GLU A 34 -11.42 9.12 -1.71
N TRP A 35 -11.10 7.84 -1.90
CA TRP A 35 -10.24 7.07 -0.99
C TRP A 35 -8.82 6.95 -1.49
N GLU A 36 -7.88 7.06 -0.56
CA GLU A 36 -6.47 6.75 -0.81
C GLU A 36 -5.91 5.82 0.26
N LEU A 37 -4.83 5.10 -0.08
CA LEU A 37 -4.07 4.32 0.89
C LEU A 37 -3.25 5.27 1.75
N ASP A 38 -3.62 5.45 3.00
CA ASP A 38 -3.00 6.42 3.91
C ASP A 38 -1.78 5.79 4.60
N HIS A 39 -2.01 4.76 5.41
CA HIS A 39 -0.97 4.08 6.18
C HIS A 39 -0.94 2.57 5.93
N ILE A 40 0.23 1.97 6.16
CA ILE A 40 0.45 0.52 6.14
C ILE A 40 0.95 0.10 7.52
N TYR A 41 0.30 -0.91 8.10
CA TYR A 41 0.69 -1.52 9.38
C TYR A 41 0.92 -3.02 9.22
N PHE A 42 1.90 -3.51 9.97
CA PHE A 42 2.08 -4.94 10.18
C PHE A 42 1.72 -5.24 11.63
N ALA A 43 0.57 -5.87 11.82
CA ALA A 43 0.10 -6.24 13.14
C ALA A 43 0.87 -7.44 13.70
N ASP A 44 0.97 -7.51 15.02
CA ASP A 44 1.45 -8.69 15.72
C ASP A 44 0.62 -9.93 15.33
N PRO A 45 1.26 -11.08 14.97
CA PRO A 45 0.56 -12.33 14.67
C PRO A 45 -0.40 -12.83 15.76
N TRP A 46 -0.18 -12.44 17.01
CA TRP A 46 -1.00 -12.77 18.18
C TRP A 46 -2.17 -11.78 18.39
N SER A 47 -2.14 -10.62 17.74
CA SER A 47 -3.20 -9.61 17.78
C SER A 47 -3.58 -9.14 16.37
N PRO A 48 -4.06 -10.05 15.50
CA PRO A 48 -4.37 -9.71 14.11
C PRO A 48 -5.60 -8.81 13.99
N GLY A 49 -5.64 -8.03 12.93
CA GLY A 49 -6.78 -7.16 12.63
C GLY A 49 -7.92 -7.88 11.94
N THR A 50 -8.99 -7.12 11.72
CA THR A 50 -10.13 -7.53 10.90
C THR A 50 -10.33 -6.50 9.79
N CYS A 51 -10.40 -6.97 8.54
CA CYS A 51 -10.68 -6.13 7.39
C CYS A 51 -12.12 -5.63 7.41
N LEU A 52 -12.39 -4.42 6.89
CA LEU A 52 -13.74 -3.88 6.69
C LEU A 52 -14.70 -4.84 5.94
N CYS A 53 -14.17 -5.70 5.07
CA CYS A 53 -14.98 -6.71 4.38
C CYS A 53 -15.44 -7.88 5.28
N GLY A 54 -14.96 -7.93 6.53
CA GLY A 54 -15.19 -8.98 7.52
C GLY A 54 -14.14 -10.09 7.52
N HIS A 55 -13.13 -10.04 6.66
CA HIS A 55 -12.05 -11.04 6.65
C HIS A 55 -11.11 -10.85 7.84
N SER A 56 -10.84 -11.94 8.55
CA SER A 56 -9.95 -12.03 9.71
C SER A 56 -9.35 -13.44 9.75
N PRO A 57 -8.11 -13.63 10.22
CA PRO A 57 -7.16 -12.61 10.68
C PRO A 57 -6.43 -11.88 9.53
N ILE A 58 -6.12 -10.59 9.71
CA ILE A 58 -5.21 -9.84 8.81
C ILE A 58 -3.98 -9.30 9.55
N VAL A 59 -2.80 -9.68 9.07
CA VAL A 59 -1.49 -9.21 9.57
C VAL A 59 -1.01 -7.98 8.79
N GLU A 60 -1.24 -7.97 7.48
CA GLU A 60 -1.00 -6.79 6.63
C GLU A 60 -2.24 -5.91 6.62
N GLN A 61 -2.21 -4.87 7.44
CA GLN A 61 -3.28 -3.91 7.56
C GLN A 61 -2.94 -2.65 6.78
N CYS A 62 -3.96 -2.07 6.18
CA CYS A 62 -3.88 -0.84 5.43
C CYS A 62 -4.99 0.07 5.92
N GLU A 63 -4.66 1.32 6.20
CA GLU A 63 -5.65 2.35 6.45
C GLU A 63 -5.96 3.04 5.14
N LEU A 64 -7.25 3.05 4.80
CA LEU A 64 -7.76 3.87 3.72
C LEU A 64 -8.37 5.12 4.33
N PHE A 65 -8.04 6.27 3.77
CA PHE A 65 -8.58 7.56 4.16
C PHE A 65 -9.48 8.11 3.06
N ASN A 66 -10.68 8.54 3.40
CA ASN A 66 -11.56 9.26 2.50
C ASN A 66 -11.32 10.77 2.64
N SER A 67 -10.76 11.36 1.59
CA SER A 67 -10.43 12.78 1.53
C SER A 67 -11.63 13.73 1.54
N LEU A 68 -12.84 13.24 1.22
CA LEU A 68 -14.07 14.04 1.18
C LEU A 68 -14.88 13.94 2.48
N THR A 69 -14.94 12.75 3.10
CA THR A 69 -15.71 12.54 4.34
C THR A 69 -14.85 12.61 5.60
N GLY A 70 -13.53 12.46 5.47
CA GLY A 70 -12.60 12.39 6.60
C GLY A 70 -12.57 11.03 7.30
N GLU A 71 -13.31 10.03 6.78
CA GLU A 71 -13.40 8.69 7.36
C GLU A 71 -12.11 7.88 7.12
N THR A 72 -11.72 7.09 8.11
CA THR A 72 -10.59 6.15 8.01
C THR A 72 -11.05 4.73 8.29
N VAL A 73 -10.64 3.77 7.45
CA VAL A 73 -11.01 2.36 7.60
C VAL A 73 -9.81 1.42 7.46
N THR A 74 -9.81 0.36 8.25
CA THR A 74 -8.80 -0.70 8.17
C THR A 74 -9.23 -1.81 7.20
N VAL A 75 -8.34 -2.14 6.27
CA VAL A 75 -8.53 -3.23 5.31
C VAL A 75 -7.28 -4.09 5.18
N GLY A 76 -7.45 -5.33 4.72
CA GLY A 76 -6.31 -6.19 4.39
C GLY A 76 -5.69 -5.83 3.04
N ASN A 77 -4.41 -6.20 2.84
CA ASN A 77 -3.70 -5.98 1.57
C ASN A 77 -4.45 -6.46 0.31
N HIS A 78 -5.12 -7.61 0.40
CA HIS A 78 -5.90 -8.18 -0.71
C HIS A 78 -7.08 -7.28 -1.09
N CYS A 79 -7.72 -6.65 -0.10
CA CYS A 79 -8.79 -5.70 -0.33
C CYS A 79 -8.26 -4.41 -0.96
N VAL A 80 -7.12 -3.90 -0.50
CA VAL A 80 -6.45 -2.74 -1.14
C VAL A 80 -6.11 -3.02 -2.60
N ALA A 81 -5.56 -4.20 -2.90
CA ALA A 81 -5.17 -4.58 -4.26
C ALA A 81 -6.37 -4.53 -5.23
N ARG A 82 -7.53 -5.00 -4.76
CA ARG A 82 -8.77 -5.01 -5.54
C ARG A 82 -9.47 -3.65 -5.57
N PHE A 83 -9.32 -2.85 -4.53
CA PHE A 83 -10.03 -1.59 -4.36
C PHE A 83 -9.37 -0.44 -5.14
N LEU A 84 -8.06 -0.25 -4.96
CA LEU A 84 -7.33 0.89 -5.55
C LEU A 84 -6.62 0.53 -6.86
N ASP A 85 -6.86 -0.66 -7.41
CA ASP A 85 -6.09 -1.24 -8.54
C ASP A 85 -4.56 -1.17 -8.29
N LEU A 86 -4.17 -1.20 -7.02
CA LEU A 86 -2.77 -1.20 -6.65
C LEU A 86 -2.27 -2.61 -6.84
N ARG A 87 -1.19 -2.78 -7.62
CA ARG A 87 -0.37 -4.01 -7.61
C ARG A 87 0.40 -4.13 -6.29
N SER A 88 -0.34 -4.16 -5.18
CA SER A 88 0.14 -3.95 -3.82
C SER A 88 0.76 -5.21 -3.22
N GLU A 89 0.46 -6.40 -3.74
CA GLU A 89 1.10 -7.65 -3.31
C GLU A 89 2.64 -7.61 -3.40
N GLY A 90 3.17 -7.01 -4.47
CA GLY A 90 4.61 -6.82 -4.66
C GLY A 90 5.22 -5.75 -3.75
N LEU A 91 4.40 -4.80 -3.27
CA LEU A 91 4.78 -3.76 -2.31
C LEU A 91 4.91 -4.38 -0.92
N PHE A 92 3.87 -5.04 -0.39
CA PHE A 92 3.93 -5.60 0.96
C PHE A 92 4.99 -6.68 1.11
N ARG A 93 5.15 -7.55 0.09
CA ARG A 93 6.25 -8.54 0.08
C ARG A 93 7.63 -7.87 0.12
N ALA A 94 7.80 -6.75 -0.57
CA ALA A 94 9.06 -6.02 -0.56
C ALA A 94 9.30 -5.34 0.79
N ILE A 95 8.28 -4.74 1.40
CA ILE A 95 8.37 -4.13 2.73
C ILE A 95 8.71 -5.21 3.78
N ARG A 96 8.00 -6.35 3.82
CA ARG A 96 8.33 -7.46 4.72
C ARG A 96 9.77 -7.94 4.57
N ARG A 97 10.21 -8.12 3.33
CA ARG A 97 11.59 -8.56 3.05
C ARG A 97 12.61 -7.56 3.57
N VAL A 98 12.36 -6.27 3.36
CA VAL A 98 13.24 -5.19 3.82
C VAL A 98 13.19 -5.04 5.34
N ALA A 99 12.05 -5.28 5.99
CA ALA A 99 11.93 -5.29 7.45
C ALA A 99 12.70 -6.45 8.09
N ALA A 100 12.71 -7.63 7.45
CA ALA A 100 13.48 -8.78 7.93
C ALA A 100 14.99 -8.65 7.66
N ASP A 101 15.36 -8.01 6.55
CA ASP A 101 16.75 -7.85 6.11
C ASP A 101 16.91 -6.51 5.37
N HIS A 102 17.46 -5.54 6.09
CA HIS A 102 17.60 -4.15 5.64
C HIS A 102 18.63 -3.99 4.51
N GLU A 103 19.42 -5.02 4.20
CA GLU A 103 20.41 -5.02 3.12
C GLU A 103 19.82 -5.57 1.81
N ARG A 104 18.54 -5.94 1.80
CA ARG A 104 17.88 -6.40 0.57
C ARG A 104 17.53 -5.25 -0.34
N ARG A 105 17.64 -5.50 -1.65
CA ARG A 105 17.13 -4.59 -2.67
C ARG A 105 15.62 -4.42 -2.54
N LEU A 106 15.20 -3.17 -2.47
CA LEU A 106 13.81 -2.76 -2.56
C LEU A 106 13.26 -3.08 -3.96
N SER A 107 12.01 -3.55 -4.07
CA SER A 107 11.41 -3.76 -5.39
C SER A 107 11.17 -2.43 -6.11
N VAL A 108 11.16 -2.42 -7.45
CA VAL A 108 10.79 -1.23 -8.24
C VAL A 108 9.41 -0.70 -7.83
N ALA A 109 8.44 -1.59 -7.64
CA ALA A 109 7.09 -1.19 -7.22
C ALA A 109 7.07 -0.49 -5.85
N ALA A 110 7.89 -0.96 -4.90
CA ALA A 110 7.99 -0.33 -3.59
C ALA A 110 8.72 1.02 -3.64
N ALA A 111 9.74 1.17 -4.48
CA ALA A 111 10.40 2.44 -4.71
C ALA A 111 9.45 3.49 -5.33
N GLU A 112 8.67 3.09 -6.35
CA GLU A 112 7.66 3.96 -6.98
C GLU A 112 6.57 4.37 -6.00
N PHE A 113 6.08 3.43 -5.19
CA PHE A 113 5.07 3.72 -4.18
C PHE A 113 5.58 4.72 -3.13
N ALA A 114 6.76 4.46 -2.56
CA ALA A 114 7.35 5.31 -1.53
C ALA A 114 7.66 6.72 -2.06
N TRP A 115 8.06 6.85 -3.33
CA TRP A 115 8.21 8.16 -3.97
C TRP A 115 6.86 8.88 -4.16
N LYS A 116 5.81 8.20 -4.65
CA LYS A 116 4.47 8.79 -4.80
C LYS A 116 3.88 9.27 -3.47
N LYS A 117 4.23 8.61 -2.37
CA LYS A 117 3.87 9.02 -1.00
C LYS A 117 4.79 10.07 -0.38
N GLY A 118 5.81 10.53 -1.11
CA GLY A 118 6.74 11.56 -0.64
C GLY A 118 7.76 11.07 0.39
N TRP A 119 7.86 9.76 0.63
CA TRP A 119 8.82 9.17 1.58
C TRP A 119 10.25 9.16 1.03
N LEU A 120 10.36 9.11 -0.30
CA LEU A 120 11.63 9.08 -1.02
C LEU A 120 11.75 10.28 -1.95
N THR A 121 12.99 10.72 -2.15
CA THR A 121 13.31 11.68 -3.20
C THR A 121 13.25 11.02 -4.58
N GLU A 122 13.13 11.82 -5.63
CA GLU A 122 13.21 11.34 -7.02
C GLU A 122 14.54 10.63 -7.30
N TRP A 123 15.63 11.10 -6.69
CA TRP A 123 16.94 10.46 -6.81
C TRP A 123 16.95 9.06 -6.18
N ASP A 124 16.37 8.89 -4.99
CA ASP A 124 16.27 7.59 -4.31
C ASP A 124 15.47 6.59 -5.15
N ARG A 125 14.36 7.04 -5.75
CA ARG A 125 13.55 6.24 -6.69
C ARG A 125 14.39 5.78 -7.87
N ILE A 126 15.04 6.71 -8.57
CA ILE A 126 15.87 6.41 -9.75
C ILE A 126 17.00 5.46 -9.37
N PHE A 127 17.64 5.67 -8.21
CA PHE A 127 18.69 4.80 -7.70
C PHE A 127 18.19 3.36 -7.56
N CYS A 128 17.07 3.14 -6.84
CA CYS A 128 16.47 1.82 -6.67
C CYS A 128 16.11 1.16 -8.01
N VAL A 129 15.51 1.91 -8.93
CA VAL A 129 15.16 1.42 -10.28
C VAL A 129 16.42 1.02 -11.06
N SER A 130 17.50 1.79 -10.95
CA SER A 130 18.76 1.52 -11.65
C SER A 130 19.41 0.20 -11.22
N LEU A 131 19.23 -0.23 -9.96
CA LEU A 131 19.76 -1.50 -9.45
C LEU A 131 19.09 -2.73 -10.06
N HIS A 132 17.92 -2.56 -10.69
CA HIS A 132 17.16 -3.64 -11.34
C HIS A 132 17.42 -3.76 -12.84
N ARG A 133 18.25 -2.87 -13.41
CA ARG A 133 18.54 -2.83 -14.85
C ARG A 133 19.81 -3.61 -15.23
N GLY A 134 19.72 -4.39 -16.30
CA GLY A 134 20.86 -5.06 -16.93
C GLY A 134 21.72 -5.90 -15.98
N ARG A 135 23.05 -5.89 -16.19
CA ARG A 135 24.03 -6.64 -15.38
C ARG A 135 24.07 -6.24 -13.90
N LYS A 136 23.52 -5.08 -13.52
CA LYS A 136 23.47 -4.65 -12.11
C LYS A 136 22.51 -5.50 -11.28
N ARG A 137 21.50 -6.13 -11.91
CA ARG A 137 20.55 -7.01 -11.22
C ARG A 137 21.22 -8.21 -10.54
N THR A 138 22.28 -8.74 -11.16
CA THR A 138 22.93 -10.00 -10.72
C THR A 138 24.25 -9.79 -9.97
N ARG A 139 24.82 -8.59 -9.99
CA ARG A 139 26.09 -8.27 -9.29
C ARG A 139 25.86 -7.84 -7.84
N SER A 140 26.86 -8.05 -7.00
CA SER A 140 26.93 -7.43 -5.67
C SER A 140 26.98 -5.90 -5.78
N LEU A 141 26.46 -5.23 -4.76
CA LEU A 141 26.56 -3.77 -4.65
C LEU A 141 27.96 -3.39 -4.15
N SER A 142 28.47 -2.25 -4.61
CA SER A 142 29.62 -1.63 -3.93
C SER A 142 29.25 -1.22 -2.50
N PRO A 143 30.22 -1.07 -1.57
CA PRO A 143 29.94 -0.68 -0.19
C PRO A 143 29.08 0.60 -0.09
N ARG A 144 29.44 1.63 -0.86
CA ARG A 144 28.68 2.89 -0.93
C ARG A 144 27.24 2.69 -1.42
N GLN A 145 27.02 1.82 -2.41
CA GLN A 145 25.67 1.53 -2.90
C GLN A 145 24.84 0.75 -1.87
N ALA A 146 25.48 -0.15 -1.12
CA ALA A 146 24.83 -0.88 -0.04
C ALA A 146 24.39 0.08 1.07
N GLU A 147 25.24 1.02 1.49
CA GLU A 147 24.91 2.05 2.49
C GLU A 147 23.72 2.91 2.05
N ILE A 148 23.71 3.38 0.79
CA ILE A 148 22.61 4.18 0.23
C ILE A 148 21.31 3.37 0.28
N MET A 149 21.35 2.09 -0.06
CA MET A 149 20.20 1.21 -0.05
C MET A 149 19.69 0.95 1.37
N VAL A 150 20.57 0.66 2.32
CA VAL A 150 20.20 0.48 3.73
C VAL A 150 19.55 1.74 4.28
N ARG A 151 20.08 2.93 3.94
CA ARG A 151 19.45 4.21 4.31
C ARG A 151 18.04 4.32 3.73
N ILE A 152 17.86 4.08 2.43
CA ILE A 152 16.53 4.15 1.77
C ILE A 152 15.54 3.17 2.43
N ASN A 153 15.98 1.95 2.68
CA ASN A 153 15.18 0.92 3.35
C ASN A 153 14.74 1.36 4.75
N LYS A 154 15.66 1.90 5.55
CA LYS A 154 15.35 2.46 6.87
C LYS A 154 14.39 3.65 6.79
N THR A 155 14.50 4.51 5.77
CA THR A 155 13.55 5.61 5.56
C THR A 155 12.13 5.08 5.34
N ILE A 156 11.95 4.09 4.46
CA ILE A 156 10.64 3.50 4.19
C ILE A 156 10.05 2.88 5.46
N LEU A 157 10.86 2.12 6.21
CA LEU A 157 10.39 1.45 7.43
C LEU A 157 9.95 2.42 8.52
N ARG A 158 10.45 3.67 8.55
CA ARG A 158 9.98 4.70 9.49
C ARG A 158 8.56 5.20 9.19
N HIS A 159 8.11 5.07 7.94
CA HIS A 159 6.76 5.46 7.52
C HIS A 159 5.77 4.29 7.58
N VAL A 160 6.24 3.07 7.87
CA VAL A 160 5.41 1.88 8.04
C VAL A 160 5.21 1.66 9.53
N GLY A 161 3.95 1.53 9.95
CA GLY A 161 3.61 1.27 11.34
C GLY A 161 3.82 -0.19 11.74
N HIS A 162 4.16 -0.39 13.00
CA HIS A 162 4.10 -1.68 13.68
C HIS A 162 3.19 -1.52 14.89
N SER A 163 2.19 -2.39 15.01
CA SER A 163 1.18 -2.37 16.07
C SER A 163 1.15 -3.68 16.82
#